data_AF-A0A1N7JIE4-F1
#
_entry.id   AF-A0A1N7JIE4-F1
#
_cell.length_a   1.000
_cell.length_b   1.000
_cell.length_c   1.000
_cell.angle_alpha   90.00
_cell.angle_beta   90.00
_cell.angle_gamma   90.00
#
_symmetry.space_group_name_H-M   'P 1'
#
loop_
_entity.id
_entity.type
_entity.pdbx_description
1 polymer ?
#
loop_
_entity_poly.entity_id
_entity_poly.type
_entity_poly.pdbx_seq_one_letter_code
_entity_poly.pdbx_strand_id
1 'polypeptide(L)' 'MVYTSLYSASDGVATPFTSSMLESVDGADVANVEVQAVCGGRVNHIFMPQNPKITALVAWGLERDRGDHTPTRC' A
#
# COMPACT_ATOMS: atom_id res chain seq x y z
N MET A 1 7.47 9.56 12.13
CA MET A 1 7.68 9.55 10.66
C MET A 1 6.38 9.08 9.99
N VAL A 2 6.24 9.25 8.67
CA VAL A 2 5.05 8.83 7.91
C VAL A 2 5.46 7.68 6.99
N TYR A 3 4.76 6.55 7.06
CA TYR A 3 5.02 5.37 6.24
C TYR A 3 3.75 4.95 5.53
N THR A 4 3.90 4.50 4.28
CA THR A 4 2.82 3.91 3.50
C THR A 4 3.34 2.60 2.94
N SER A 5 2.72 1.48 3.34
CA SER A 5 3.00 0.16 2.78
C SER A 5 1.91 -0.21 1.78
N LEU A 6 2.30 -0.55 0.56
CA LEU A 6 1.41 -1.01 -0.50
C LEU A 6 1.68 -2.50 -0.74
N TYR A 7 0.66 -3.33 -0.60
CA TYR A 7 0.76 -4.77 -0.76
C TYR A 7 -0.47 -5.35 -1.46
N SER A 8 -0.42 -6.62 -1.86
CA SER A 8 -1.46 -7.23 -2.69
C SER A 8 -1.77 -8.64 -2.26
N ALA A 9 -3.05 -8.99 -2.17
CA ALA A 9 -3.48 -10.36 -1.89
C ALA A 9 -3.06 -11.40 -2.94
N SER A 10 -2.64 -10.98 -4.14
CA SER A 10 -2.05 -11.87 -5.17
C SER A 10 -0.52 -11.81 -5.22
N ASP A 11 0.13 -11.22 -4.21
CA ASP A 11 1.58 -11.35 -4.09
C ASP A 11 1.95 -12.83 -3.84
N GLY A 12 2.63 -13.43 -4.81
CA GLY A 12 3.12 -14.80 -4.74
C GLY A 12 4.62 -14.91 -4.40
N VAL A 13 5.28 -13.79 -4.11
CA VAL A 13 6.70 -13.72 -3.75
C VAL A 13 6.85 -13.43 -2.26
N ALA A 14 6.22 -12.37 -1.77
CA ALA A 14 6.18 -12.03 -0.34
C ALA A 14 4.94 -12.67 0.31
N THR A 15 5.08 -13.91 0.78
CA THR A 15 3.96 -14.70 1.33
C THR A 15 4.13 -15.02 2.82
N PRO A 16 3.10 -14.86 3.67
CA PRO A 16 1.78 -14.31 3.34
C PRO A 16 1.90 -12.81 3.00
N PHE A 17 1.00 -12.29 2.15
CA PHE A 17 1.06 -10.88 1.73
C PHE A 17 0.99 -9.89 2.91
N THR A 18 0.39 -10.32 4.03
CA THR A 18 0.32 -9.56 5.28
C THR A 18 1.68 -9.36 5.93
N SER A 19 2.72 -10.11 5.54
CA SER A 19 4.11 -9.89 5.99
C SER A 19 4.67 -8.54 5.55
N SER A 20 4.07 -7.89 4.55
CA SER A 20 4.44 -6.54 4.11
C SER A 20 3.75 -5.43 4.92
N MET A 21 2.86 -5.76 5.86
CA MET A 21 2.27 -4.77 6.75
C MET A 21 3.31 -4.26 7.76
N LEU A 22 3.30 -2.96 8.01
CA LEU A 22 4.13 -2.35 9.04
C LEU A 22 3.33 -2.15 10.33
N GLU A 23 3.99 -2.35 11.46
CA GLU A 23 3.44 -1.99 12.76
C GLU A 23 3.76 -0.52 13.07
N SER A 24 2.79 0.19 13.64
CA SER A 24 2.99 1.55 14.14
C SER A 24 3.71 1.50 15.50
N VAL A 25 5.04 1.59 15.48
CA VAL A 25 5.87 1.72 16.68
C VAL A 25 6.36 3.16 16.87
N ASP A 26 6.55 3.59 18.13
CA ASP A 26 7.12 4.90 18.51
C ASP A 26 6.45 6.12 17.83
N GLY A 27 5.13 6.07 17.65
CA GLY A 27 4.36 7.16 17.05
C GLY A 27 4.57 7.32 15.53
N ALA A 28 5.07 6.29 14.85
CA ALA A 28 5.10 6.24 13.40
C ALA A 28 3.66 6.21 12.82
N ASP A 29 3.37 7.11 11.89
CA ASP A 29 2.07 7.16 11.23
C ASP A 29 2.07 6.21 10.02
N VAL A 30 1.47 5.04 10.19
CA VAL A 30 1.52 3.95 9.21
C VAL A 30 0.17 3.77 8.52
N ALA A 31 0.17 3.85 7.19
CA ALA A 31 -0.95 3.40 6.36
C ALA A 31 -0.57 2.10 5.65
N ASN A 32 -1.27 1.01 5.98
CA ASN A 32 -1.15 -0.29 5.31
C ASN A 32 -2.28 -0.42 4.28
N VAL A 33 -1.94 -0.45 2.99
CA VAL A 33 -2.90 -0.43 1.88
C VAL A 33 -2.83 -1.73 1.10
N GLU A 34 -3.91 -2.50 1.16
CA GLU A 34 -4.10 -3.66 0.28
C GLU A 34 -4.67 -3.16 -1.06
N VAL A 35 -3.85 -3.22 -2.10
CA VAL A 35 -4.12 -2.60 -3.40
C VAL A 35 -5.36 -3.20 -4.07
N GLN A 36 -5.63 -4.50 -3.90
CA GLN A 36 -6.78 -5.12 -4.56
C GLN A 36 -8.10 -4.74 -3.89
N ALA A 37 -8.13 -4.61 -2.57
CA ALA A 37 -9.31 -4.19 -1.82
C ALA A 37 -9.64 -2.72 -2.11
N VAL A 38 -8.61 -1.87 -2.25
CA VAL A 38 -8.81 -0.45 -2.51
C VAL A 38 -9.10 -0.15 -3.98
N CYS A 39 -8.30 -0.68 -4.91
CA CYS A 39 -8.39 -0.31 -6.32
C CYS A 39 -8.93 -1.41 -7.24
N GLY A 40 -9.17 -2.62 -6.73
CA GLY A 40 -9.62 -3.76 -7.52
C GLY A 40 -8.57 -4.31 -8.50
N GLY A 41 -8.82 -5.52 -8.98
CA GLY A 41 -7.96 -6.18 -9.96
C GLY A 41 -6.71 -6.82 -9.33
N ARG A 42 -6.26 -7.91 -9.95
CA ARG A 42 -5.13 -8.70 -9.43
C ARG A 42 -3.80 -8.05 -9.79
N VAL A 43 -2.89 -7.95 -8.83
CA VAL A 43 -1.53 -7.44 -9.04
C VAL A 43 -0.52 -8.40 -8.43
N ASN A 44 0.27 -9.07 -9.27
CA ASN A 44 1.38 -9.91 -8.82
C ASN A 44 2.60 -9.04 -8.49
N HIS A 45 3.46 -9.53 -7.60
CA HIS A 45 4.66 -8.83 -7.11
C HIS A 45 5.46 -8.11 -8.21
N ILE A 46 5.87 -8.86 -9.25
CA ILE A 46 6.73 -8.35 -10.32
C ILE A 46 6.08 -7.21 -11.13
N PHE A 47 4.75 -7.12 -11.12
CA PHE A 47 4.01 -6.09 -11.84
C PHE A 47 3.64 -4.89 -10.97
N MET A 48 3.92 -4.93 -9.66
CA MET A 48 3.60 -3.80 -8.78
C MET A 48 4.29 -2.49 -9.19
N PRO A 49 5.60 -2.46 -9.50
CA PRO A 49 6.30 -1.19 -9.79
C PRO A 49 5.80 -0.46 -11.03
N GLN A 50 5.16 -1.17 -11.96
CA GLN A 50 4.64 -0.63 -13.22
C GLN A 50 3.11 -0.48 -13.23
N ASN A 51 2.43 -0.81 -12.13
CA ASN A 51 0.97 -0.76 -12.08
C ASN A 51 0.49 0.69 -11.85
N PRO A 52 -0.32 1.27 -12.74
CA PRO A 52 -0.75 2.67 -12.62
C PRO A 52 -1.58 2.94 -11.35
N LYS A 53 -2.35 1.95 -10.87
CA LYS A 53 -3.10 2.06 -9.61
C LYS A 53 -2.16 2.20 -8.42
N ILE A 54 -1.06 1.45 -8.42
CA ILE A 54 -0.02 1.56 -7.39
C ILE A 54 0.70 2.90 -7.51
N THR A 55 0.99 3.39 -8.72
CA THR A 55 1.53 4.74 -8.91
C THR A 55 0.61 5.82 -8.32
N ALA A 56 -0.70 5.72 -8.50
CA ALA A 56 -1.67 6.64 -7.90
C ALA A 56 -1.67 6.57 -6.36
N LEU A 57 -1.55 5.36 -5.80
CA LEU A 57 -1.43 5.16 -4.35
C LEU A 57 -0.09 5.65 -3.78
N VAL A 58 1.01 5.55 -4.54
CA VAL A 58 2.30 6.16 -4.18
C VAL A 58 2.15 7.67 -4.12
N ALA A 59 1.51 8.30 -5.12
CA ALA A 59 1.26 9.73 -5.12
C ALA A 59 0.40 10.16 -3.91
N TRP A 60 -0.67 9.43 -3.60
CA TRP A 60 -1.44 9.66 -2.37
C TRP A 60 -0.57 9.50 -1.12
N GLY A 61 0.24 8.45 -1.01
CA GLY A 61 1.12 8.22 0.13
C GLY A 61 2.19 9.29 0.36
N LEU A 62 2.58 10.01 -0.71
CA LEU A 62 3.49 11.15 -0.66
C LEU A 62 2.80 12.46 -0.24
N GLU A 63 1.50 12.59 -0.53
CA GLU A 63 0.70 13.81 -0.31
C GLU A 63 -0.18 13.74 0.94
N ARG A 64 -0.43 12.55 1.49
CA ARG A 64 -1.37 12.36 2.61
C ARG A 64 -0.91 13.08 3.88
N ASP A 65 -1.87 13.65 4.60
CA ASP A 65 -1.63 14.22 5.91
C ASP A 65 -1.39 13.12 6.96
N ARG A 66 -0.75 13.49 8.07
CA ARG A 66 -0.61 12.58 9.21
C ARG A 66 -2.00 12.20 9.73
N GLY A 67 -2.24 10.90 9.90
CA GLY A 67 -3.53 10.36 10.33
C GLY A 67 -4.53 10.14 9.20
N ASP A 68 -4.23 10.55 7.96
CA ASP A 68 -4.99 10.08 6.80
C ASP A 68 -4.50 8.68 6.41
N HIS A 69 -5.35 7.67 6.64
CA HIS A 69 -5.09 6.28 6.30
C HIS A 69 -6.02 5.75 5.21
N THR A 70 -6.78 6.63 4.54
CA THR A 70 -7.79 6.23 3.55
C THR A 70 -7.42 6.76 2.16
N PRO A 71 -6.92 5.89 1.26
CA PRO A 71 -6.61 6.33 -0.09
C PRO A 71 -7.83 6.84 -0.85
N THR A 72 -7.64 7.92 -1.62
CA THR A 72 -8.70 8.58 -2.40
C THR A 72 -8.50 8.45 -3.91
N ARG A 73 -7.45 7.73 -4.36
CA ARG A 73 -7.07 7.65 -5.77
C ARG A 73 -6.74 6.22 -6.19
N CYS A 74 -7.27 5.86 -7.37
CA CYS A 74 -7.01 4.69 -8.20
C CYS A 74 -7.21 5.14 -9.66
#